data_AF-A0A183ALM9-F1
#
_entry.id   AF-A0A183ALM9-F1
#
_cell.length_a   1.000
_cell.length_b   1.000
_cell.length_c   1.000
_cell.angle_alpha   90.00
_cell.angle_beta   90.00
_cell.angle_gamma   90.00
#
_symmetry.space_group_name_H-M   'P 1'
#
loop_
_entity.id
_entity.type
_entity.pdbx_description
1 polymer ?
#
loop_
_entity_poly.entity_id
_entity_poly.type
_entity_poly.pdbx_seq_one_letter_code
_entity_poly.pdbx_strand_id
1 'polypeptide(L)'
;MCELLWSDPMEANGRTTSKRGIGCQFGPDVTERFCKANGLDYIIRSHEVKDNGYELAHNDRCVTVFSAPNYCDTMHNRGAFITLIGKRKPDPMKPSFTVFSEVPHPDVRPMAYVNPFLSLFM
;
A
#
# COMPACT_ATOMS: atom_id res chain seq x y z
N MET A 1 -3.71 9.63 15.25
CA MET A 1 -4.50 9.04 14.15
C MET A 1 -3.96 9.38 12.77
N CYS A 2 -3.31 10.54 12.56
CA CYS A 2 -2.74 10.96 11.26
C CYS A 2 -1.78 9.95 10.61
N GLU A 3 -0.75 9.49 11.32
CA GLU A 3 0.32 8.65 10.75
C GLU A 3 -0.17 7.29 10.27
N LEU A 4 -1.23 6.74 10.88
CA LEU A 4 -1.83 5.48 10.46
C LEU A 4 -2.41 5.56 9.04
N LEU A 5 -2.84 6.76 8.61
CA LEU A 5 -3.47 6.98 7.32
C LEU A 5 -2.50 7.50 6.25
N TRP A 6 -1.41 8.16 6.64
CA TRP A 6 -0.58 8.96 5.73
C TRP A 6 0.90 8.58 5.67
N SER A 7 1.38 7.69 6.55
CA SER A 7 2.79 7.31 6.55
C SER A 7 3.12 6.23 5.53
N ASP A 8 4.31 6.31 4.94
CA ASP A 8 4.80 5.40 3.89
C ASP A 8 6.13 4.72 4.29
N PRO A 9 6.41 3.50 3.83
CA PRO A 9 7.73 2.88 4.01
C PRO A 9 8.82 3.62 3.23
N MET A 10 10.08 3.48 3.66
CA MET A 10 11.27 3.91 2.93
C MET A 10 12.41 2.91 3.10
N GLU A 11 13.34 2.87 2.15
CA GLU A 11 14.44 1.89 2.17
C GLU A 11 15.45 2.14 3.30
N ALA A 12 15.74 3.42 3.61
CA ALA A 12 16.71 3.79 4.63
C ALA A 12 16.15 3.60 6.05
N ASN A 13 17.02 3.34 7.03
CA ASN A 13 16.63 3.30 8.44
C ASN A 13 16.18 4.67 8.98
N GLY A 14 15.39 4.63 10.04
CA GLY A 14 14.92 5.79 10.80
C GLY A 14 13.55 6.30 10.35
N ARG A 15 13.34 7.60 10.51
CA ARG A 15 12.14 8.30 10.03
C ARG A 15 12.57 9.57 9.30
N THR A 16 11.80 9.95 8.29
CA THR A 16 11.95 11.25 7.63
C THR A 16 10.59 11.88 7.37
N THR A 17 10.59 13.15 6.98
CA THR A 17 9.39 13.87 6.57
C THR A 17 8.72 13.20 5.38
N SER A 18 7.40 13.06 5.41
CA SER A 18 6.64 12.49 4.29
C SER A 18 6.76 13.34 3.03
N LYS A 19 6.91 12.68 1.87
CA LYS A 19 6.83 13.31 0.54
C LYS A 19 5.45 13.94 0.29
N ARG A 20 4.43 13.56 1.08
CA ARG A 20 3.06 14.06 1.00
C ARG A 20 2.83 15.33 1.83
N GLY A 21 3.83 15.78 2.60
CA GLY A 21 3.70 16.90 3.53
C GLY A 21 2.87 16.59 4.79
N ILE A 22 2.40 15.35 4.96
CA ILE A 22 1.63 14.88 6.12
C ILE A 22 2.03 13.43 6.46
N GLY A 23 2.09 13.11 7.75
CA GLY A 23 2.64 11.83 8.24
C GLY A 23 4.17 11.80 8.20
N CYS A 24 4.76 10.60 8.17
CA CYS A 24 6.21 10.40 8.06
C CYS A 24 6.53 9.26 7.09
N GLN A 25 7.77 9.20 6.62
CA GLN A 25 8.29 7.94 6.09
C GLN A 25 9.03 7.17 7.18
N PHE A 26 8.96 5.85 7.16
CA PHE A 26 9.57 4.99 8.18
C PHE A 26 10.39 3.87 7.55
N GLY A 27 11.56 3.60 8.14
CA GLY A 27 12.50 2.59 7.66
C GLY A 27 12.25 1.17 8.19
N PRO A 28 13.07 0.20 7.74
CA PRO A 28 12.94 -1.19 8.17
C PRO A 28 13.16 -1.40 9.67
N ASP A 29 14.07 -0.65 10.30
CA ASP A 29 14.29 -0.67 11.75
C ASP A 29 13.05 -0.22 12.56
N VAL A 30 12.22 0.66 12.00
CA VAL A 30 10.98 1.11 12.63
C VAL A 30 9.93 0.01 12.57
N THR A 31 9.76 -0.61 11.40
CA THR A 31 8.83 -1.73 11.21
C THR A 31 9.22 -2.91 12.11
N GLU A 32 10.51 -3.26 12.15
CA GLU A 32 11.00 -4.35 12.99
C GLU A 32 10.73 -4.08 14.48
N ARG A 33 11.09 -2.89 14.97
CA ARG A 33 10.84 -2.52 16.38
C ARG A 33 9.35 -2.56 16.72
N PHE A 34 8.49 -2.05 15.85
CA PHE A 34 7.05 -2.10 16.05
C PHE A 34 6.54 -3.54 16.11
N CYS A 35 6.92 -4.38 15.14
CA CYS A 35 6.47 -5.77 15.10
C CYS A 35 6.93 -6.55 16.34
N LYS A 36 8.21 -6.41 16.72
CA LYS A 36 8.79 -7.06 17.89
C LYS A 36 8.12 -6.64 19.20
N ALA A 37 7.89 -5.33 19.37
CA ALA A 37 7.26 -4.81 20.59
C ALA A 37 5.81 -5.30 20.78
N ASN A 38 5.13 -5.68 19.70
CA ASN A 38 3.73 -6.08 19.71
C ASN A 38 3.50 -7.57 19.43
N GLY A 39 4.57 -8.38 19.32
CA GLY A 39 4.45 -9.80 19.00
C GLY A 39 3.82 -10.06 17.62
N LEU A 40 4.08 -9.18 16.64
CA LEU A 40 3.59 -9.30 15.27
C LEU A 40 4.68 -9.82 14.34
N ASP A 41 4.28 -10.54 13.29
CA ASP A 41 5.19 -11.01 12.25
C ASP A 41 5.56 -9.88 11.28
N TYR A 42 4.54 -9.19 10.75
CA TYR A 42 4.64 -8.15 9.74
C TYR A 42 3.37 -7.25 9.73
N ILE A 43 3.38 -6.19 8.93
CA ILE A 43 2.23 -5.32 8.67
C ILE A 43 1.78 -5.40 7.21
N ILE A 44 0.47 -5.25 6.97
CA ILE A 44 -0.10 -5.04 5.63
C ILE A 44 -0.67 -3.63 5.58
N ARG A 45 -0.37 -2.91 4.50
CA ARG A 45 -0.85 -1.57 4.23
C ARG A 45 -1.14 -1.39 2.74
N SER A 46 -1.72 -0.24 2.36
CA SER A 46 -2.09 0.08 0.98
C SER A 46 -1.50 1.42 0.55
N HIS A 47 -2.32 2.45 0.33
CA HIS A 47 -1.98 3.87 0.10
C HIS A 47 -1.10 4.23 -1.12
N GLU A 48 -0.11 3.42 -1.48
CA GLU A 48 0.76 3.62 -2.64
C GLU A 48 0.39 2.68 -3.79
N VAL A 49 0.33 3.23 -5.00
CA VAL A 49 0.20 2.44 -6.24
C VAL A 49 1.45 1.60 -6.44
N LYS A 50 1.29 0.36 -6.89
CA LYS A 50 2.39 -0.56 -7.25
C LYS A 50 2.08 -1.24 -8.58
N ASP A 51 3.10 -1.39 -9.43
CA ASP A 51 2.93 -1.90 -10.80
C ASP A 51 2.26 -3.28 -10.84
N ASN A 52 2.62 -4.17 -9.92
CA ASN A 52 2.02 -5.51 -9.80
C ASN A 52 0.84 -5.57 -8.80
N GLY A 53 0.36 -4.42 -8.31
CA GLY A 53 -0.66 -4.33 -7.28
C GLY A 53 -0.18 -4.67 -5.86
N TYR A 54 1.09 -5.04 -5.68
CA TYR A 54 1.68 -5.27 -4.36
C TYR A 54 3.20 -5.07 -4.35
N GLU A 55 3.78 -4.95 -3.17
CA GLU A 55 5.23 -4.91 -2.94
C GLU A 55 5.56 -5.46 -1.54
N LEU A 56 6.68 -6.16 -1.43
CA LEU A 56 7.27 -6.57 -0.16
C LEU A 56 8.47 -5.68 0.16
N ALA A 57 8.40 -4.96 1.28
CA ALA A 57 9.45 -4.09 1.77
C ALA A 57 9.90 -4.50 3.18
N HIS A 58 11.03 -3.94 3.61
CA HIS A 58 11.57 -4.10 4.97
C HIS A 58 11.77 -5.58 5.37
N ASN A 59 12.44 -6.36 4.51
CA ASN A 59 12.63 -7.80 4.70
C ASN A 59 11.30 -8.54 4.86
N ASP A 60 10.36 -8.27 3.94
CA ASP A 60 9.00 -8.80 3.89
C ASP A 60 8.11 -8.47 5.11
N ARG A 61 8.56 -7.59 6.01
CA ARG A 61 7.78 -7.17 7.20
C ARG A 61 6.82 -6.02 6.94
N CYS A 62 6.92 -5.34 5.80
CA CYS A 62 6.00 -4.29 5.39
C CYS A 62 5.45 -4.61 4.00
N VAL A 63 4.19 -5.06 3.94
CA VAL A 63 3.53 -5.46 2.70
C VAL A 63 2.63 -4.33 2.22
N THR A 64 2.83 -3.87 0.99
CA THR A 64 1.90 -2.97 0.30
C THR A 64 0.99 -3.79 -0.61
N VAL A 65 -0.33 -3.56 -0.56
CA VAL A 65 -1.33 -4.11 -1.50
C VAL A 65 -2.24 -3.00 -2.02
N PHE A 66 -2.50 -2.99 -3.32
CA PHE A 66 -3.27 -1.98 -4.03
C PHE A 66 -4.25 -2.63 -5.01
N SER A 67 -5.54 -2.32 -4.88
CA SER A 67 -6.61 -3.05 -5.56
C SER A 67 -7.36 -2.25 -6.63
N ALA A 68 -6.81 -1.11 -7.07
CA ALA A 68 -7.33 -0.35 -8.21
C ALA A 68 -6.41 -0.57 -9.43
N PRO A 69 -6.69 -1.56 -10.31
CA PRO A 69 -5.94 -1.72 -11.54
C PRO A 69 -6.18 -0.54 -12.48
N ASN A 70 -5.21 -0.22 -13.32
CA ASN A 70 -5.17 0.95 -14.19
C ASN A 70 -5.61 2.23 -13.45
N TYR A 71 -4.93 2.55 -12.36
CA TYR A 71 -5.34 3.63 -11.46
C TYR A 71 -5.55 4.94 -12.22
N CYS A 72 -6.72 5.55 -12.00
CA CYS A 72 -7.17 6.75 -12.70
C CYS A 72 -7.06 6.66 -14.24
N ASP A 73 -7.29 5.48 -14.80
CA ASP A 73 -7.29 5.16 -16.23
C ASP A 73 -5.97 5.49 -16.97
N THR A 74 -4.88 5.68 -16.24
CA THR A 74 -3.62 6.23 -16.77
C THR A 74 -2.36 5.50 -16.31
N MET A 75 -2.39 4.87 -15.14
CA MET A 75 -1.17 4.29 -14.56
C MET A 75 -0.82 2.91 -15.10
N HIS A 76 -1.76 2.21 -15.74
CA HIS A 76 -1.58 0.86 -16.30
C HIS A 76 -1.05 -0.20 -15.31
N ASN A 77 -1.15 0.06 -14.00
CA ASN A 77 -0.76 -0.88 -12.96
C ASN A 77 -1.77 -2.03 -12.87
N ARG A 78 -1.33 -3.18 -12.35
CA ARG A 78 -2.21 -4.27 -11.95
C ARG A 78 -2.83 -3.98 -10.58
N GLY A 79 -3.95 -4.62 -10.31
CA GLY A 79 -4.54 -4.70 -8.98
C GLY A 79 -4.13 -6.00 -8.30
N ALA A 80 -4.09 -6.02 -6.97
CA ALA A 80 -3.94 -7.26 -6.22
C ALA A 80 -4.82 -7.27 -4.95
N PHE A 81 -5.08 -8.47 -4.44
CA PHE A 81 -5.63 -8.70 -3.11
C PHE A 81 -4.85 -9.82 -2.41
N ILE A 82 -4.92 -9.85 -1.08
CA ILE A 82 -4.23 -10.85 -0.26
C ILE A 82 -5.26 -11.79 0.35
N THR A 83 -5.05 -13.09 0.18
CA THR A 83 -5.72 -14.14 0.95
C THR A 83 -4.84 -14.58 2.10
N LEU A 84 -5.42 -14.57 3.30
CA LEU A 84 -4.77 -14.98 4.54
C LEU A 84 -5.48 -16.21 5.10
N ILE A 85 -4.73 -17.30 5.32
CA ILE A 85 -5.27 -18.56 5.82
C ILE A 85 -4.71 -18.82 7.21
N GLY A 86 -5.57 -18.73 8.23
CA GLY A 86 -5.21 -19.07 9.60
C GLY A 86 -4.91 -20.56 9.75
N LYS A 87 -3.75 -20.88 10.35
CA LYS A 87 -3.41 -22.24 10.77
C LYS A 87 -3.49 -22.31 12.30
N ARG A 88 -3.81 -23.49 12.83
CA ARG A 88 -3.73 -23.76 14.28
C ARG A 88 -2.29 -23.93 14.81
N LYS A 89 -1.29 -23.87 13.93
CA LYS A 89 0.14 -24.01 14.25
C LYS A 89 0.80 -22.63 14.39
N PRO A 90 1.92 -22.51 15.11
CA PRO A 90 2.62 -21.24 15.35
C PRO A 90 3.34 -20.66 14.11
N ASP A 91 3.04 -21.16 12.91
CA ASP A 91 3.65 -20.64 11.69
C ASP A 91 3.05 -19.27 11.36
N PRO A 92 3.88 -18.28 10.97
CA PRO A 92 3.40 -17.00 10.48
C PRO A 92 2.37 -17.17 9.36
N MET A 93 1.31 -16.37 9.41
CA MET A 93 0.27 -16.38 8.39
C MET A 93 0.84 -15.79 7.10
N LYS A 94 1.28 -16.63 6.17
CA LYS A 94 1.91 -16.15 4.93
C LYS A 94 0.89 -15.47 4.00
N PRO A 95 1.16 -14.25 3.48
CA PRO A 95 0.28 -13.60 2.51
C PRO A 95 0.29 -14.32 1.16
N SER A 96 -0.90 -14.66 0.64
CA SER A 96 -1.08 -15.18 -0.71
C SER A 96 -1.66 -14.10 -1.62
N PHE A 97 -0.85 -13.60 -2.55
CA PHE A 97 -1.24 -12.54 -3.47
C PHE A 97 -2.02 -13.12 -4.67
N THR A 98 -3.13 -12.49 -5.02
CA THR A 98 -3.82 -12.71 -6.30
C THR A 98 -3.82 -11.41 -7.07
N VAL A 99 -3.22 -11.41 -8.25
CA VAL A 99 -3.07 -10.24 -9.12
C VAL A 99 -4.12 -10.30 -10.22
N PHE A 100 -4.75 -9.17 -10.51
CA PHE A 100 -5.78 -9.00 -11.51
C PHE A 100 -5.56 -7.73 -12.34
N SER A 101 -6.22 -7.67 -13.49
CA SER A 101 -6.16 -6.54 -14.42
C SER A 101 -7.47 -5.77 -14.39
N GLU A 102 -7.45 -4.56 -14.95
CA GLU A 102 -8.60 -3.72 -15.17
C GLU A 102 -9.63 -4.39 -16.09
N VAL A 103 -10.86 -3.91 -16.01
CA VAL A 103 -11.97 -4.33 -16.87
C VAL A 103 -12.64 -3.09 -17.45
N PRO A 104 -13.34 -3.20 -18.60
CA PRO A 104 -14.06 -2.07 -19.17
C PRO A 104 -15.09 -1.49 -18.18
N HIS A 105 -15.20 -0.17 -18.15
CA HIS A 105 -16.23 0.57 -17.40
C HIS A 105 -16.91 1.61 -18.33
N PRO A 106 -18.07 2.16 -17.94
CA PRO A 106 -18.73 3.22 -18.71
C PRO A 106 -17.82 4.44 -18.94
N ASP A 107 -18.11 5.19 -20.00
CA ASP A 107 -17.36 6.39 -20.39
C ASP A 107 -17.64 7.57 -19.45
N VAL A 108 -17.08 7.48 -18.24
CA VAL A 108 -17.06 8.54 -17.24
C VAL A 108 -15.63 8.68 -16.78
N ARG A 109 -15.02 9.81 -17.11
CA ARG A 109 -13.61 10.07 -16.77
C ARG A 109 -13.39 10.07 -15.25
N PRO A 110 -12.22 9.60 -14.77
CA PRO A 110 -11.80 9.80 -13.40
C PRO A 110 -11.92 11.29 -13.03
N MET A 111 -12.29 11.55 -11.78
CA MET A 111 -12.42 12.90 -11.24
C MET A 111 -13.49 13.80 -11.90
N ALA A 112 -14.44 13.25 -12.68
CA ALA A 112 -15.50 14.04 -13.34
C ALA A 112 -16.32 14.97 -12.40
N TYR A 113 -16.33 14.71 -11.10
CA TYR A 113 -17.13 15.42 -10.10
C TYR A 113 -16.30 16.14 -9.02
N VAL A 114 -14.97 16.21 -9.18
CA VAL A 114 -14.12 16.91 -8.19
C VAL A 114 -14.17 18.41 -8.40
N ASN A 115 -13.55 19.16 -7.48
CA ASN A 115 -13.39 20.60 -7.62
C ASN A 115 -12.77 20.92 -9.00
N PRO A 116 -13.40 21.78 -9.83
CA PRO A 116 -12.92 22.09 -11.17
C PRO A 116 -11.49 22.61 -11.23
N PHE A 117 -11.04 23.29 -10.15
CA PHE A 117 -9.66 23.76 -10.06
C PHE A 117 -8.66 22.60 -10.02
N LEU A 118 -9.01 21.49 -9.35
CA LEU A 118 -8.14 20.32 -9.24
C LEU A 118 -8.16 19.46 -10.51
N SER A 119 -9.29 19.41 -11.22
CA SER A 119 -9.39 18.66 -12.49
C SER A 119 -8.54 19.24 -13.62
N LEU A 120 -8.04 20.48 -13.47
CA LEU A 120 -7.24 21.15 -14.49
C LEU A 120 -5.76 20.71 -14.51
N PHE A 121 -5.30 20.05 -13.45
CA PHE A 121 -3.90 19.65 -13.24
C PHE A 121 -3.67 18.14 -13.33
N MET A 122 -4.67 17.40 -13.83
CA MET A 122 -4.62 15.95 -14.03
C MET A 122 -4.94 15.63 -15.49
#